data_AF-A0A212EIH5-F1
#
_entry.id   AF-A0A212EIH5-F1
#
_cell.length_a   1.000
_cell.length_b   1.000
_cell.length_c   1.000
_cell.angle_alpha   90.00
_cell.angle_beta   90.00
_cell.angle_gamma   90.00
#
_symmetry.space_group_name_H-M   'P 1'
#
loop_
_entity.id
_entity.type
_entity.pdbx_description
1 polymer ?
#
loop_
_entity_poly.entity_id
_entity_poly.type
_entity_poly.pdbx_seq_one_letter_code
_entity_poly.pdbx_strand_id
1 'polypeptide(L)' 'MVDPLKIFWVLTNSTYLVTKFIRIGIADKNDNPPYFDKELYEAEVDENEDIQHTVLTVTAKDHDECKY' A
#
# COMPACT_ATOMS: atom_id res chain seq x y z
N MET A 1 -6.22 -4.19 -2.13
CA MET A 1 -7.60 -3.62 -2.13
C MET A 1 -8.22 -3.93 -0.77
N VAL A 2 -8.63 -2.94 0.03
CA VAL A 2 -9.25 -3.19 1.34
C VAL A 2 -10.74 -3.48 1.14
N ASP A 3 -11.25 -4.55 1.76
CA ASP A 3 -12.67 -4.87 1.73
C ASP A 3 -13.50 -3.73 2.37
N PRO A 4 -14.52 -3.19 1.68
CA PRO A 4 -15.32 -2.08 2.21
C PRO A 4 -16.14 -2.54 3.42
N LEU A 5 -16.13 -1.73 4.48
CA LEU A 5 -16.92 -1.99 5.67
C LEU A 5 -18.41 -1.92 5.31
N LYS A 6 -19.16 -2.96 5.69
CA LYS A 6 -20.61 -3.03 5.52
C LYS A 6 -21.27 -2.76 6.86
N ILE A 7 -21.96 -1.62 6.96
CA ILE A 7 -22.70 -1.25 8.17
C ILE A 7 -24.20 -1.40 7.89
N PHE A 8 -24.91 -1.98 8.85
CA PHE A 8 -26.37 -2.04 8.87
C PHE A 8 -26.92 -0.84 9.62
N TRP A 9 -27.68 -0.01 8.92
CA TRP A 9 -28.39 1.10 9.54
C TRP A 9 -29.87 0.76 9.69
N VAL A 10 -30.40 1.07 10.86
CA VAL A 10 -31.81 0.88 11.21
C VAL A 10 -32.38 2.25 11.55
N LEU A 11 -33.43 2.67 10.83
CA LEU A 11 -34.22 3.84 11.18
C LEU A 11 -35.63 3.39 11.54
N THR A 12 -36.10 3.82 12.72
CA THR A 12 -37.42 3.46 13.23
C THR A 12 -38.18 4.69 13.70
N ASN A 13 -39.48 4.73 13.43
CA ASN A 13 -40.42 5.54 14.22
C ASN A 13 -41.52 4.63 14.79
N SER A 14 -42.61 5.21 15.32
CA SER A 14 -43.72 4.46 15.92
C SER A 14 -44.47 3.52 14.97
N THR A 15 -44.27 3.65 13.66
CA THR A 15 -45.08 2.95 12.63
C THR A 15 -44.22 2.21 11.60
N TYR A 16 -43.00 2.68 11.32
CA TYR A 16 -42.15 2.15 10.27
C TYR A 16 -40.77 1.77 10.79
N LEU A 17 -40.27 0.66 10.26
CA LEU A 17 -38.90 0.19 10.43
C LEU A 17 -38.27 0.01 9.05
N VAL A 18 -37.13 0.64 8.83
CA VAL A 18 -36.39 0.57 7.58
C VAL A 18 -34.95 0.16 7.86
N THR A 19 -34.49 -0.85 7.14
CA THR A 19 -33.09 -1.27 7.15
C THR A 19 -32.45 -1.00 5.79
N LYS A 20 -31.21 -0.49 5.83
CA LYS A 20 -30.39 -0.26 4.64
C LYS A 20 -28.94 -0.65 4.88
N PHE A 21 -28.34 -1.19 3.84
CA PHE A 21 -26.91 -1.44 3.77
C PHE A 21 -26.21 -0.19 3.27
N ILE A 22 -25.22 0.28 4.04
CA ILE A 22 -24.31 1.32 3.59
C ILE A 22 -22.94 0.69 3.40
N ARG A 23 -22.40 0.85 2.19
CA ARG A 23 -21.00 0.49 1.90
C ARG A 23 -20.15 1.72 2.10
N ILE A 24 -19.15 1.61 2.98
CA ILE A 24 -18.17 2.65 3.19
C ILE A 24 -16.85 2.16 2.60
N GLY A 25 -16.38 2.84 1.56
CA GLY A 25 -15.03 2.64 1.05
C GLY A 25 -14.07 3.51 1.87
N ILE A 26 -13.10 2.88 2.53
CA ILE A 26 -11.96 3.59 3.08
C ILE A 26 -10.91 3.55 1.98
N ALA A 27 -10.57 4.71 1.41
CA ALA A 27 -9.44 4.81 0.53
C ALA A 27 -8.19 4.57 1.38
N ASP A 28 -7.39 3.58 0.99
CA ASP A 28 -6.07 3.41 1.56
C ASP A 28 -5.26 4.65 1.21
N LYS A 29 -4.92 5.42 2.24
CA LYS A 29 -3.88 6.42 2.12
C LYS A 29 -2.60 5.62 2.30
N ASN A 30 -1.69 5.67 1.31
CA ASN A 30 -0.37 5.07 1.44
C ASN A 30 0.40 5.82 2.55
N ASP A 31 0.14 5.38 3.78
CA ASP A 31 0.76 5.86 5.01
C ASP A 31 2.07 5.12 5.29
N ASN A 32 2.42 4.11 4.47
CA ASN A 32 3.63 3.31 4.55
C ASN A 32 4.41 3.31 3.22
N PRO A 33 4.97 4.47 2.79
CA PRO A 33 5.71 4.52 1.54
C PRO A 33 6.93 3.58 1.55
N PRO A 34 7.39 3.12 0.37
CA PRO A 34 8.52 2.23 0.29
C PRO A 34 9.79 2.90 0.83
N TYR A 35 10.62 2.12 1.51
CA TYR A 35 11.84 2.57 2.17
C TYR A 35 13.04 1.72 1.75
N PHE A 36 14.22 2.31 1.85
CA PHE A 36 15.48 1.60 1.68
C PHE A 36 16.07 1.25 3.04
N ASP A 37 16.81 0.13 3.12
CA ASP A 37 17.44 -0.31 4.37
C ASP A 37 18.61 0.60 4.81
N LYS A 38 19.23 1.32 3.86
CA LYS A 38 20.35 2.22 4.12
C LYS A 38 20.05 3.62 3.63
N GLU A 39 20.56 4.61 4.37
CA GLU A 39 20.53 6.01 3.95
C GLU A 39 21.51 6.31 2.81
N LEU A 40 22.60 5.53 2.71
CA LEU A 40 23.62 5.66 1.67
C LEU A 40 24.04 4.29 1.13
N TYR A 41 24.12 4.19 -0.19
CA TYR A 41 24.72 3.07 -0.90
C TYR A 41 25.87 3.57 -1.77
N GLU A 42 27.07 3.05 -1.52
CA GLU A 42 28.27 3.34 -2.30
C GLU A 42 28.78 2.04 -2.92
N ALA A 43 29.30 2.14 -4.14
CA ALA A 43 29.92 1.05 -4.88
C ALA A 43 31.04 1.63 -5.77
N GLU A 44 32.07 0.82 -5.99
CA GLU A 44 33.19 1.14 -6.87
C GLU A 44 33.19 0.17 -8.06
N VAL A 45 33.67 0.63 -9.21
CA VAL A 45 33.76 -0.15 -10.45
C VAL A 45 35.07 0.18 -11.14
N ASP A 46 35.71 -0.82 -11.76
CA ASP A 46 36.95 -0.63 -12.51
C ASP A 46 36.68 0.14 -13.81
N GLU A 47 37.65 0.95 -14.23
CA GLU A 47 37.54 1.74 -15.46
C GLU A 47 37.48 0.89 -16.73
N ASN A 48 37.96 -0.36 -16.65
CA ASN A 48 38.04 -1.30 -17.76
C ASN A 48 36.87 -2.29 -17.81
N GLU A 49 35.81 -2.07 -17.03
CA GLU A 49 34.64 -2.94 -17.05
C GLU A 49 33.87 -2.88 -18.37
N ASP A 50 33.24 -4.01 -18.71
CA ASP A 50 32.50 -4.18 -19.95
C ASP A 50 31.24 -3.29 -20.01
N ILE A 51 30.82 -2.99 -21.24
CA ILE A 51 29.58 -2.26 -21.50
C ILE A 51 28.40 -3.09 -20.98
N GLN A 52 27.52 -2.45 -20.21
CA GLN A 52 26.39 -3.06 -19.47
C GLN A 52 26.77 -3.78 -18.16
N HIS A 53 27.96 -3.54 -17.61
CA HIS A 53 28.28 -3.97 -16.25
C HIS A 53 27.33 -3.31 -15.24
N THR A 54 26.72 -4.12 -14.36
CA THR A 54 25.83 -3.63 -13.30
C THR A 54 26.63 -3.34 -12.04
N VAL A 55 26.73 -2.07 -11.67
CA VAL A 55 27.56 -1.61 -10.53
C VAL A 55 26.87 -1.81 -9.19
N LEU A 56 25.55 -1.56 -9.13
CA LEU A 56 24.80 -1.66 -7.90
C LEU A 56 23.32 -1.95 -8.19
N THR A 57 22.76 -2.88 -7.45
CA THR A 57 21.31 -3.12 -7.40
C THR A 57 20.82 -2.82 -5.98
N VAL A 58 19.85 -1.93 -5.86
CA VAL A 58 19.20 -1.61 -4.58
C VAL A 58 17.74 -2.04 -4.60
N THR A 59 17.22 -2.37 -3.42
CA THR A 59 15.84 -2.81 -3.24
C THR A 59 15.17 -1.89 -2.23
N ALA A 60 14.05 -1.29 -2.63
CA ALA A 60 13.13 -0.66 -1.70
C ALA A 60 12.14 -1.70 -1.20
N LYS A 61 11.81 -1.66 0.08
CA LYS A 61 10.81 -2.50 0.73
C LYS A 61 9.60 -1.66 1.02
N ASP A 62 8.42 -2.25 0.88
CA ASP A 62 7.16 -1.63 1.25
C ASP A 62 6.54 -2.47 2.37
N HIS A 63 5.97 -1.82 3.38
CA HIS A 63 5.31 -2.51 4.48
C HIS A 63 3.88 -2.93 4.12
N ASP A 64 3.33 -2.41 3.03
CA ASP A 64 2.03 -2.81 2.53
C ASP A 64 2.15 -4.21 1.91
N GLU A 65 1.45 -5.15 2.52
CA GLU A 65 1.27 -6.50 2.00
C GLU A 65 0.72 -6.41 0.58
N CYS A 66 1.44 -6.98 -0.41
CA CYS A 66 0.92 -7.17 -1.77
C CYS A 66 -0.38 -7.99 -1.69
N LYS A 67 -1.51 -7.31 -1.51
CA LYS A 67 -2.84 -7.92 -1.50
C LYS A 67 -3.25 -8.14 -2.95
N TYR A 68 -2.83 -9.28 -3.48
CA TYR A 68 -3.44 -9.91 -4.65
C TYR A 68 -4.93 -10.15 -4.43
#